data_AF-A0A1E2RZL9-F1
#
_entry.id   AF-A0A1E2RZL9-F1
#
_cell.length_a   1.000
_cell.length_b   1.000
_cell.length_c   1.000
_cell.angle_alpha   90.00
_cell.angle_beta   90.00
_cell.angle_gamma   90.00
#
_symmetry.space_group_name_H-M   'P 1'
#
loop_
_entity.id
_entity.type
_entity.pdbx_description
1 polymer ?
#
loop_
_entity_poly.entity_id
_entity_poly.type
_entity_poly.pdbx_seq_one_letter_code
_entity_poly.pdbx_strand_id
1 'polypeptide(L)'
;MSLHSSAKDQLHTIVARIERLEEEKAALAADLKEVYAEAKANGFDTKALKSVIRIRKQDEEKRKEEEAVLTTYLHALGMADDGAEDEVAAA
;
A
#
# COMPACT_ATOMS: atom_id res chain seq x y z
N MET A 1 -22.57 20.05 43.46
CA MET A 1 -23.17 20.22 42.12
C MET A 1 -22.85 18.97 41.33
N SER A 2 -23.89 18.23 40.93
CA SER A 2 -23.77 16.86 40.40
C SER A 2 -23.05 16.84 39.04
N LEU A 3 -21.84 16.30 39.00
CA LEU A 3 -20.99 16.11 37.80
C LEU A 3 -21.48 14.94 36.89
N HIS A 4 -22.80 14.74 36.77
CA HIS A 4 -23.39 13.62 36.01
C HIS A 4 -23.93 14.04 34.63
N SER A 5 -23.71 15.29 34.18
CA SER A 5 -24.01 15.68 32.78
C SER A 5 -22.94 15.24 31.78
N SER A 6 -21.80 14.68 32.22
CA SER A 6 -20.62 14.62 31.36
C SER A 6 -20.56 13.43 30.40
N ALA A 7 -21.09 12.25 30.74
CA ALA A 7 -20.89 11.05 29.91
C ALA A 7 -21.73 11.05 28.62
N LYS A 8 -22.97 11.52 28.67
CA LYS A 8 -23.85 11.62 27.49
C LYS A 8 -23.34 12.66 26.49
N ASP A 9 -22.93 13.83 26.98
CA ASP A 9 -22.40 14.91 26.15
C ASP A 9 -21.03 14.56 25.54
N GLN A 10 -20.19 13.86 26.30
CA GLN A 10 -18.95 13.27 25.79
C GLN A 10 -19.22 12.23 24.70
N LEU A 11 -20.20 11.35 24.90
CA LEU A 11 -20.59 10.36 23.89
C LEU A 11 -21.08 11.03 22.60
N HIS A 12 -21.96 12.04 22.69
CA HIS A 12 -22.40 12.79 21.51
C HIS A 12 -21.24 13.46 20.77
N THR A 13 -20.29 14.03 21.50
CA THR A 13 -19.10 14.66 20.91
C THR A 13 -18.20 13.63 20.21
N ILE A 14 -18.00 12.45 20.81
CA ILE A 14 -17.21 11.37 20.21
C ILE A 14 -17.88 10.85 18.94
N VAL A 15 -19.19 10.58 18.99
CA VAL A 15 -19.96 10.07 17.84
C VAL A 15 -19.92 11.07 16.69
N ALA A 16 -20.22 12.35 16.94
CA ALA A 16 -20.21 13.37 15.89
C ALA A 16 -18.82 13.53 15.24
N ARG A 17 -17.73 13.39 16.03
CA ARG A 17 -16.36 13.40 15.48
C ARG A 17 -16.08 12.17 14.62
N ILE A 18 -16.55 10.98 15.02
CA ILE A 18 -16.38 9.74 14.24
C ILE A 18 -17.16 9.83 12.92
N GLU A 19 -18.41 10.27 12.96
CA GLU A 19 -19.25 10.42 11.76
C GLU A 19 -18.58 11.35 10.74
N ARG A 20 -18.09 12.51 11.19
CA ARG A 20 -17.34 13.43 10.33
C ARG A 20 -16.10 12.76 9.71
N LEU A 21 -15.33 12.02 10.50
CA LEU A 21 -14.14 11.32 10.02
C LEU A 21 -14.48 10.18 9.03
N GLU A 22 -15.60 9.49 9.21
CA GLU A 22 -16.08 8.48 8.26
C GLU A 22 -16.56 9.13 6.95
N GLU A 23 -17.20 10.29 7.00
CA GLU A 23 -17.53 11.07 5.80
C GLU A 23 -16.26 11.54 5.04
N GLU A 24 -15.29 12.11 5.75
CA GLU A 24 -14.00 12.53 5.18
C GLU A 24 -13.27 11.32 4.54
N LYS A 25 -13.26 10.18 5.22
CA LYS A 25 -12.68 8.92 4.71
C LYS A 25 -13.42 8.40 3.48
N ALA A 26 -14.76 8.51 3.44
CA ALA A 26 -15.55 8.10 2.29
C ALA A 26 -15.28 9.00 1.07
N ALA A 27 -15.17 10.31 1.27
CA ALA A 27 -14.78 11.26 0.22
C ALA A 27 -13.39 10.93 -0.34
N LEU A 28 -12.39 10.78 0.53
CA LEU A 28 -11.03 10.39 0.10
C LEU A 28 -10.99 9.04 -0.62
N ALA A 29 -11.82 8.08 -0.19
CA ALA A 29 -11.93 6.79 -0.86
C ALA A 29 -12.59 6.90 -2.25
N ALA A 30 -13.51 7.84 -2.44
CA ALA A 30 -14.09 8.14 -3.75
C ALA A 30 -13.04 8.77 -4.68
N ASP A 31 -12.34 9.81 -4.21
CA ASP A 31 -11.26 10.46 -4.96
C ASP A 31 -10.19 9.46 -5.40
N LEU A 32 -9.78 8.56 -4.49
CA LEU A 32 -8.80 7.51 -4.80
C LEU A 32 -9.32 6.55 -5.90
N LYS A 33 -10.61 6.20 -5.90
CA LYS A 33 -11.21 5.37 -6.95
C LYS A 33 -11.21 6.08 -8.29
N GLU A 34 -11.49 7.37 -8.32
CA GLU A 34 -11.46 8.18 -9.54
C GLU A 34 -10.04 8.22 -10.14
N VAL A 35 -9.01 8.43 -9.32
CA VAL A 35 -7.60 8.37 -9.77
C VAL A 35 -7.25 7.01 -10.38
N TYR A 36 -7.66 5.90 -9.76
CA TYR A 36 -7.44 4.58 -10.35
C TYR A 36 -8.25 4.35 -11.63
N ALA A 37 -9.45 4.92 -11.73
CA ALA A 37 -10.27 4.85 -12.93
C ALA A 37 -9.64 5.64 -14.09
N GLU A 38 -9.13 6.83 -13.82
CA GLU A 38 -8.36 7.64 -14.78
C GLU A 38 -7.11 6.89 -15.25
N ALA A 39 -6.33 6.33 -14.32
CA ALA A 39 -5.17 5.52 -14.66
C ALA A 39 -5.54 4.34 -15.56
N LYS A 40 -6.67 3.67 -15.29
CA LYS A 40 -7.18 2.59 -16.14
C LYS A 40 -7.57 3.09 -17.54
N ALA A 41 -8.25 4.24 -17.63
CA ALA A 41 -8.62 4.85 -18.90
C ALA A 41 -7.39 5.24 -19.74
N ASN A 42 -6.31 5.66 -19.07
CA ASN A 42 -5.02 5.95 -19.68
C ASN A 42 -4.16 4.70 -19.98
N GLY A 43 -4.69 3.49 -19.76
CA GLY A 43 -4.04 2.23 -20.14
C GLY A 43 -3.14 1.61 -19.07
N PHE A 44 -3.12 2.12 -17.83
CA PHE A 44 -2.32 1.55 -16.75
C PHE A 44 -3.01 0.36 -16.07
N ASP A 45 -2.22 -0.65 -15.69
CA ASP A 45 -2.70 -1.76 -14.85
C ASP A 45 -2.86 -1.30 -13.39
N THR A 46 -4.11 -1.10 -12.98
CA THR A 46 -4.45 -0.68 -11.61
C THR A 46 -4.05 -1.68 -10.52
N LYS A 47 -3.94 -2.98 -10.82
CA LYS A 47 -3.45 -4.00 -9.88
C LYS A 47 -1.95 -3.84 -9.67
N ALA A 48 -1.20 -3.63 -10.74
CA ALA A 48 0.23 -3.32 -10.66
C ALA A 48 0.48 -2.02 -9.87
N LEU A 49 -0.29 -0.95 -10.14
CA LEU A 49 -0.18 0.31 -9.40
C LEU A 49 -0.44 0.12 -7.89
N LYS A 50 -1.47 -0.65 -7.51
CA LYS A 50 -1.74 -0.96 -6.09
C LYS A 50 -0.57 -1.71 -5.45
N SER A 51 0.05 -2.65 -6.16
CA SER A 51 1.26 -3.33 -5.69
C SER A 51 2.42 -2.35 -5.50
N VAL A 52 2.65 -1.43 -6.45
CA VAL A 52 3.68 -0.39 -6.33
C VAL A 52 3.44 0.48 -5.10
N ILE A 53 2.21 0.97 -4.89
CA ILE A 53 1.88 1.77 -3.71
C ILE A 53 2.09 0.99 -2.41
N ARG A 54 1.75 -0.31 -2.38
CA ARG A 54 2.00 -1.17 -1.21
C ARG A 54 3.50 -1.29 -0.92
N ILE A 55 4.31 -1.55 -1.94
CA ILE A 55 5.78 -1.64 -1.83
C ILE A 55 6.37 -0.31 -1.34
N ARG A 56 5.86 0.82 -1.84
CA ARG A 56 6.31 2.16 -1.44
C ARG A 56 5.92 2.56 -0.01
N LYS A 57 4.95 1.87 0.60
CA LYS A 57 4.53 2.08 1.99
C LYS A 57 5.32 1.21 2.98
N GLN A 58 6.05 0.21 2.50
CA GLN A 58 6.91 -0.61 3.36
C GLN A 58 8.12 0.21 3.81
N ASP A 59 8.63 -0.14 4.99
CA ASP A 59 9.92 0.35 5.46
C ASP A 59 11.04 -0.09 4.51
N GLU A 60 11.97 0.81 4.20
CA GLU A 60 12.97 0.57 3.16
C GLU A 60 13.95 -0.54 3.55
N GLU A 61 14.37 -0.61 4.81
CA GLU A 61 15.31 -1.63 5.26
C GLU A 61 14.64 -3.01 5.25
N LYS A 62 13.42 -3.09 5.78
CA LYS A 62 12.63 -4.33 5.73
C LYS A 62 12.38 -4.79 4.30
N ARG A 63 12.05 -3.87 3.39
CA ARG A 63 11.85 -4.20 1.98
C ARG A 63 13.13 -4.79 1.37
N LYS A 64 14.29 -4.17 1.60
CA LYS A 64 15.58 -4.67 1.09
C LYS A 64 15.92 -6.05 1.64
N GLU A 65 15.66 -6.29 2.92
CA GLU A 65 15.86 -7.60 3.55
C GLU A 65 14.96 -8.67 2.91
N GLU A 66 13.66 -8.38 2.77
CA GLU A 66 12.69 -9.27 2.10
C GLU A 66 13.09 -9.54 0.63
N GLU A 67 13.51 -8.51 -0.11
CA GLU A 67 13.96 -8.60 -1.50
C GLU A 67 15.23 -9.47 -1.63
N ALA A 68 16.19 -9.34 -0.71
CA ALA A 68 17.42 -10.15 -0.72
C ALA A 68 17.13 -11.64 -0.54
N VAL A 69 16.25 -11.97 0.41
CA VAL A 69 15.80 -13.35 0.65
C VAL A 69 15.03 -13.89 -0.55
N LEU A 70 14.08 -13.11 -1.07
CA LEU A 70 13.29 -13.50 -2.23
C LEU A 70 14.18 -13.76 -3.45
N THR A 71 15.14 -12.88 -3.72
CA THR A 71 16.08 -13.02 -4.84
C THR A 71 16.89 -14.30 -4.72
N THR A 72 17.36 -14.63 -3.52
CA THR A 72 18.10 -15.88 -3.25
C THR A 72 17.24 -17.11 -3.57
N TYR A 73 15.95 -17.10 -3.20
CA TYR A 73 15.04 -18.21 -3.51
C TYR A 73 14.69 -18.29 -5.00
N LEU A 74 14.47 -17.15 -5.66
CA LEU A 74 14.19 -17.13 -7.10
C LEU A 74 15.38 -17.64 -7.91
N HIS A 75 16.60 -17.30 -7.49
CA HIS A 75 17.84 -17.83 -8.08
C HIS A 75 17.94 -19.35 -7.91
N ALA A 76 17.76 -19.85 -6.69
CA ALA A 76 17.78 -21.29 -6.41
C ALA A 76 16.71 -22.08 -7.19
N LEU A 77 15.61 -21.43 -7.57
CA LEU A 77 14.53 -22.01 -8.39
C LEU A 77 14.73 -21.80 -9.90
N GLY A 78 15.79 -21.13 -10.34
CA GLY A 78 16.03 -20.80 -11.75
C GLY A 78 15.00 -19.81 -12.34
N MET A 79 14.37 -19.01 -11.48
CA MET A 79 13.33 -18.03 -11.84
C MET A 79 13.85 -16.58 -11.94
N ALA A 80 15.08 -16.34 -11.48
CA ALA A 80 15.79 -15.08 -11.66
C ALA A 80 17.06 -15.36 -12.47
N ASP A 81 17.26 -14.58 -13.54
CA ASP A 81 18.43 -14.69 -14.41
C ASP A 81 19.55 -13.83 -13.82
N ASP A 82 20.71 -14.44 -13.55
CA ASP A 82 21.94 -13.70 -13.28
C ASP A 82 22.33 -13.07 -14.61
N GLY A 83 22.01 -11.79 -14.82
CA GLY A 83 22.34 -11.11 -16.06
C GLY A 83 23.83 -11.27 -16.43
N ALA A 84 24.08 -12.12 -17.42
CA ALA A 84 25.31 -12.28 -18.21
C ALA A 84 26.59 -12.78 -17.51
N GLU A 85 26.81 -14.10 -17.51
CA GLU A 85 28.15 -14.71 -17.62
C GLU A 85 28.11 -16.02 -18.44
N ASP A 86 27.71 -15.96 -19.70
CA ASP A 86 27.85 -17.08 -20.64
C ASP A 86 28.43 -16.58 -21.98
N GLU A 87 29.61 -15.95 -21.94
CA GLU A 87 30.36 -15.65 -23.18
C GLU A 87 31.88 -15.51 -23.01
N VAL A 88 32.58 -16.44 -22.32
CA VAL A 88 34.05 -16.60 -22.52
C VAL A 88 34.56 -18.05 -22.32
N ALA A 89 33.88 -19.06 -22.88
CA ALA A 89 34.39 -20.45 -22.83
C ALA A 89 34.42 -21.19 -24.18
N ALA A 90 34.52 -20.46 -25.30
CA ALA A 90 34.79 -21.07 -26.60
C ALA A 90 35.50 -20.12 -27.57
N ALA A 91 36.83 -20.03 -27.43
CA ALA A 91 37.76 -19.72 -28.51
C ALA A 91 39.14 -20.32 -28.19
#